data_AF-A0A7C2K8R8-F1
#
_entry.id   AF-A0A7C2K8R8-F1
#
_cell.length_a   1.000
_cell.length_b   1.000
_cell.length_c   1.000
_cell.angle_alpha   90.00
_cell.angle_beta   90.00
_cell.angle_gamma   90.00
#
_symmetry.space_group_name_H-M   'P 1'
#
loop_
_entity.id
_entity.type
_entity.pdbx_description
1 polymer ?
#
loop_
_entity_poly.entity_id
_entity_poly.type
_entity_poly.pdbx_seq_one_letter_code
_entity_poly.pdbx_strand_id
1 'polypeptide(L)'
;MADGHLATEDLHLLLDGALDAPAARAARAHLSQCRGCQRRLRAQERIFAAIESWEEVPIPRDLAPRLRHAVAPPRGERWRLATGVQAVVAVLVLVAAWPLVSGLASTITTPVLPVADLGLSEAATLAMTSLVASTEAFGRQVASAADAWLRLAPRWIGVLPWAAAAAGLTAIVGNTILLRSATAGPRRAGPRRS
;
A
#
# COMPACT_ATOMS: atom_id res chain seq x y z
N MET A 1 3.76 -27.96 -14.66
CA MET A 1 4.58 -29.18 -14.79
C MET A 1 5.30 -29.15 -16.13
N ALA A 2 6.52 -28.61 -16.20
CA ALA A 2 7.23 -28.51 -17.49
C ALA A 2 8.10 -29.74 -17.80
N ASP A 3 8.63 -30.44 -16.78
CA ASP A 3 9.64 -31.49 -16.98
C ASP A 3 9.33 -32.80 -16.23
N GLY A 4 8.05 -33.14 -16.03
CA GLY A 4 7.67 -34.33 -15.26
C GLY A 4 8.05 -34.27 -13.77
N HIS A 5 8.42 -33.10 -13.27
CA HIS A 5 8.69 -32.81 -11.86
C HIS A 5 7.71 -31.77 -11.32
N LEU A 6 7.52 -31.77 -10.00
CA LEU A 6 6.84 -30.68 -9.30
C LEU A 6 7.66 -29.40 -9.39
N ALA A 7 6.97 -28.27 -9.57
CA ALA A 7 7.60 -26.96 -9.46
C ALA A 7 8.17 -26.78 -8.05
N THR A 8 9.27 -26.02 -7.93
CA THR A 8 9.88 -25.75 -6.61
C THR A 8 8.89 -25.08 -5.67
N GLU A 9 8.09 -24.16 -6.20
CA GLU A 9 7.05 -23.45 -5.45
C GLU A 9 6.01 -24.42 -4.86
N ASP A 10 5.47 -25.33 -5.67
CA ASP A 10 4.49 -26.32 -5.21
C ASP A 10 5.06 -27.22 -4.10
N LEU A 11 6.37 -27.50 -4.14
CA LEU A 11 7.05 -28.31 -3.12
C LEU A 11 7.18 -27.55 -1.79
N HIS A 12 7.50 -26.25 -1.85
CA HIS A 12 7.54 -25.38 -0.66
C HIS A 12 6.14 -25.21 -0.06
N LEU A 13 5.15 -24.86 -0.88
CA LEU A 13 3.78 -24.71 -0.44
C LEU A 13 3.20 -26.03 0.12
N LEU A 14 3.63 -27.19 -0.38
CA LEU A 14 3.26 -28.48 0.19
C LEU A 14 3.88 -28.70 1.58
N LEU A 15 5.16 -28.32 1.78
CA LEU A 15 5.85 -28.38 3.08
C LEU A 15 5.21 -27.44 4.11
N ASP A 16 4.86 -26.22 3.70
CA ASP A 16 4.24 -25.21 4.55
C ASP A 16 2.75 -25.50 4.84
N GLY A 17 2.16 -26.53 4.21
CA GLY A 17 0.74 -26.85 4.32
C GLY A 17 -0.18 -25.82 3.65
N ALA A 18 0.35 -25.00 2.74
CA ALA A 18 -0.33 -23.90 2.06
C ALA A 18 -0.94 -24.29 0.70
N LEU A 19 -0.68 -25.50 0.19
CA LEU A 19 -1.36 -26.02 -1.00
C LEU A 19 -2.84 -26.29 -0.72
N ASP A 20 -3.70 -26.02 -1.70
CA ASP A 20 -5.11 -26.41 -1.60
C ASP A 20 -5.27 -27.95 -1.53
N ALA A 21 -6.37 -28.42 -0.96
CA ALA A 21 -6.60 -29.85 -0.75
C ALA A 21 -6.48 -30.71 -2.04
N PRO A 22 -7.01 -30.31 -3.22
CA PRO A 22 -6.83 -31.08 -4.45
C PRO A 22 -5.39 -31.09 -4.95
N ALA A 23 -4.67 -29.96 -5.00
CA ALA A 23 -3.28 -29.96 -5.43
C ALA A 23 -2.39 -30.72 -4.44
N ALA A 24 -2.65 -30.62 -3.13
CA ALA A 24 -1.88 -31.36 -2.12
C ALA A 24 -1.98 -32.88 -2.34
N ARG A 25 -3.17 -33.39 -2.67
CA ARG A 25 -3.36 -34.80 -3.02
C ARG A 25 -2.59 -35.19 -4.28
N ALA A 26 -2.68 -34.37 -5.34
CA ALA A 26 -1.97 -34.62 -6.59
C ALA A 26 -0.43 -34.60 -6.40
N ALA A 27 0.08 -33.63 -5.64
CA ALA A 27 1.50 -33.51 -5.32
C ALA A 27 2.00 -34.72 -4.51
N ARG A 28 1.24 -35.18 -3.50
CA ARG A 28 1.57 -36.38 -2.73
C ARG A 28 1.53 -37.66 -3.59
N ALA A 29 0.56 -37.78 -4.49
CA ALA A 29 0.50 -38.88 -5.45
C ALA A 29 1.70 -38.86 -6.41
N HIS A 30 2.14 -37.69 -6.86
CA HIS A 30 3.36 -37.57 -7.65
C HIS A 30 4.62 -37.94 -6.85
N LEU A 31 4.70 -37.47 -5.60
CA LEU A 31 5.81 -37.79 -4.70
C LEU A 31 5.94 -39.28 -4.42
N SER A 32 4.86 -40.07 -4.43
CA SER A 32 4.97 -41.53 -4.25
C SER A 32 5.64 -42.23 -5.45
N GLN A 33 5.61 -41.62 -6.64
CA GLN A 33 6.12 -42.22 -7.88
C GLN A 33 7.48 -41.63 -8.32
N CYS A 34 7.76 -40.36 -8.00
CA CYS A 34 8.92 -39.65 -8.51
C CYS A 34 10.08 -39.56 -7.51
N ARG A 35 11.10 -40.42 -7.67
CA ARG A 35 12.32 -40.41 -6.83
C ARG A 35 13.07 -39.07 -6.83
N GLY A 36 13.02 -38.32 -7.94
CA GLY A 36 13.65 -37.00 -8.04
C GLY A 36 13.03 -35.99 -7.09
N CYS A 37 11.69 -35.90 -7.09
CA CYS A 37 10.93 -35.03 -6.20
C CYS A 37 11.07 -35.46 -4.73
N GLN A 38 11.11 -36.76 -4.43
CA GLN A 38 11.37 -37.27 -3.08
C GLN A 38 12.74 -36.82 -2.54
N ARG A 39 13.80 -36.89 -3.36
CA ARG A 39 15.14 -36.43 -2.93
C ARG A 39 15.18 -34.94 -2.64
N ARG A 40 14.49 -34.12 -3.46
CA ARG A 40 14.38 -32.67 -3.26
C ARG A 40 13.64 -32.34 -1.97
N LEU A 41 12.50 -33.01 -1.72
CA LEU A 41 11.73 -32.86 -0.48
C LEU A 41 12.57 -33.18 0.75
N ARG A 42 13.24 -34.34 0.77
CA ARG A 42 14.13 -34.75 1.88
C ARG A 42 15.32 -33.81 2.09
N ALA A 43 15.80 -33.15 1.03
CA ALA A 43 16.86 -32.15 1.17
C ALA A 43 16.35 -30.90 1.89
N GLN A 44 15.12 -30.46 1.61
CA GLN A 44 14.47 -29.34 2.28
C GLN A 44 14.11 -29.69 3.73
N GLU A 45 13.51 -30.86 3.97
CA GLU A 45 13.20 -31.35 5.33
C GLU A 45 14.44 -31.40 6.22
N ARG A 46 15.61 -31.78 5.69
CA ARG A 46 16.88 -31.75 6.44
C ARG A 46 17.32 -30.35 6.83
N ILE A 47 17.08 -29.34 5.99
CA ILE A 47 17.39 -27.94 6.32
C ILE A 47 16.46 -27.46 7.43
N PHE A 48 15.16 -27.73 7.33
CA PHE A 48 14.20 -27.38 8.38
C PHE A 48 14.50 -28.09 9.69
N ALA A 49 14.80 -29.39 9.69
CA ALA A 49 15.21 -30.12 10.88
C ALA A 49 16.52 -29.55 11.49
N ALA A 50 17.45 -29.08 10.67
CA ALA A 50 18.66 -28.41 11.16
C ALA A 50 18.34 -27.06 11.83
N ILE A 51 17.38 -26.30 11.31
CA ILE A 51 16.93 -25.04 11.90
C ILE A 51 16.14 -25.30 13.19
N GLU A 52 15.25 -26.28 13.20
CA GLU A 52 14.46 -26.66 14.38
C GLU A 52 15.30 -27.26 15.51
N SER A 53 16.44 -27.89 15.17
CA SER A 53 17.39 -28.38 16.16
C SER A 53 18.32 -27.31 16.74
N TRP A 54 18.25 -26.07 16.25
CA TRP A 54 18.94 -24.97 16.92
C TRP A 54 18.37 -24.73 18.30
N GLU A 55 19.27 -24.64 19.29
CA GLU A 55 18.91 -24.34 20.67
C GLU A 55 18.17 -23.00 20.73
N GLU A 56 16.95 -23.03 21.26
CA GLU A 56 16.20 -21.81 21.53
C GLU A 56 16.94 -21.01 22.60
N VAL A 57 17.72 -20.02 22.15
CA VAL A 57 18.37 -19.09 23.06
C VAL A 57 17.26 -18.30 23.77
N PRO A 58 17.19 -18.34 25.11
CA PRO A 58 16.15 -17.63 25.83
C PRO A 58 16.22 -16.15 25.49
N ILE A 59 15.11 -15.60 24.99
CA ILE A 59 15.01 -14.18 24.68
C ILE A 59 15.27 -13.40 25.97
N PRO A 60 16.29 -12.52 26.03
CA PRO A 60 16.57 -11.73 27.22
C PRO A 60 15.31 -10.96 27.63
N ARG A 61 14.95 -10.98 28.92
CA ARG A 61 13.76 -10.27 29.44
C ARG A 61 13.77 -8.77 29.08
N ASP A 62 14.96 -8.20 28.89
CA ASP A 62 15.17 -6.80 28.54
C ASP A 62 15.22 -6.53 27.02
N LEU A 63 14.81 -7.48 26.17
CA LEU A 63 14.82 -7.25 24.72
C LEU A 63 13.81 -6.16 24.33
N ALA A 64 12.60 -6.16 24.91
CA ALA A 64 11.58 -5.16 24.63
C ALA A 64 12.01 -3.71 24.95
N PRO A 65 12.55 -3.38 26.14
CA PRO A 65 13.05 -2.04 26.40
C PRO A 65 14.26 -1.68 25.52
N ARG A 66 15.19 -2.61 25.28
CA ARG A 66 16.35 -2.35 24.39
C ARG A 66 15.91 -2.09 22.96
N LEU A 67 14.94 -2.83 22.45
CA LEU A 67 14.38 -2.65 21.12
C LEU A 67 13.60 -1.34 21.03
N ARG A 68 12.80 -0.99 22.05
CA ARG A 68 12.12 0.32 22.12
C ARG A 68 13.10 1.48 22.10
N HIS A 69 14.25 1.37 22.77
CA HIS A 69 15.28 2.40 22.72
C HIS A 69 16.04 2.41 21.40
N ALA A 70 16.30 1.25 20.78
CA ALA A 70 16.97 1.16 19.49
C ALA A 70 16.09 1.63 18.32
N VAL A 71 14.78 1.41 18.40
CA VAL A 71 13.79 1.75 17.37
C VAL A 71 13.08 3.08 17.70
N ALA A 72 13.40 3.73 18.83
CA ALA A 72 12.85 5.03 19.15
C ALA A 72 13.18 5.99 17.98
N PRO A 73 12.16 6.55 17.30
CA PRO A 73 12.41 7.44 16.18
C PRO A 73 13.24 8.62 16.68
N PRO A 74 14.20 9.13 15.88
CA PRO A 74 15.02 10.26 16.29
C PRO A 74 14.11 11.47 16.54
N ARG A 75 13.81 11.76 17.82
CA ARG A 75 12.98 12.88 18.26
C ARG A 75 13.72 14.22 18.16
N GLY A 76 14.32 14.48 17.01
CA GLY A 76 14.94 15.77 16.71
C GLY A 76 13.88 16.82 16.39
N GLU A 77 14.14 18.06 16.77
CA GLU A 77 13.34 19.24 16.41
C GLU A 77 13.10 19.34 14.89
N ARG A 78 14.09 18.92 14.09
CA ARG A 78 14.01 18.82 12.63
C ARG A 78 12.93 17.84 12.14
N TRP A 79 12.69 16.74 12.85
CA TRP A 79 11.66 15.75 12.49
C TRP A 79 10.26 16.34 12.72
N ARG A 80 10.07 17.08 13.82
CA ARG A 80 8.82 17.81 14.10
C ARG A 80 8.53 18.85 13.03
N LEU A 81 9.55 19.58 12.59
CA LEU A 81 9.43 20.55 11.49
C LEU A 81 9.05 19.86 10.17
N ALA A 82 9.71 18.75 9.82
CA ALA A 82 9.39 18.01 8.60
C ALA A 82 7.94 17.49 8.60
N THR A 83 7.48 16.88 9.70
CA THR A 83 6.08 16.44 9.83
C THR A 83 5.10 17.60 9.84
N GLY A 84 5.48 18.74 10.43
CA GLY A 84 4.67 19.95 10.42
C GLY A 84 4.48 20.51 9.01
N VAL A 85 5.56 20.62 8.23
CA VAL A 85 5.51 21.05 6.83
C VAL A 85 4.65 20.09 6.01
N GLN A 86 4.81 18.78 6.17
CA GLN A 86 3.99 17.80 5.46
C GLN A 86 2.50 17.93 5.80
N ALA A 87 2.15 18.14 7.07
CA ALA A 87 0.77 18.36 7.49
C ALA A 87 0.17 19.63 6.86
N VAL A 88 0.93 20.73 6.84
CA VAL A 88 0.50 21.98 6.20
C VAL A 88 0.27 21.78 4.70
N VAL A 89 1.18 21.10 4.00
CA VAL A 89 1.02 20.79 2.57
C VAL A 89 -0.21 19.94 2.31
N ALA A 90 -0.46 18.90 3.13
CA ALA A 90 -1.64 18.05 2.99
C ALA A 90 -2.95 18.85 3.17
N VAL A 91 -3.01 19.76 4.15
CA VAL A 91 -4.16 20.65 4.35
C VAL A 91 -4.35 21.58 3.16
N LEU A 92 -3.27 22.17 2.63
CA LEU A 92 -3.35 23.05 1.45
C LEU A 92 -3.88 22.31 0.22
N VAL A 93 -3.43 21.07 -0.01
CA VAL A 93 -3.95 20.22 -1.10
C VAL A 93 -5.43 19.92 -0.90
N LEU A 94 -5.85 19.59 0.32
CA LEU A 94 -7.26 19.31 0.63
C LEU A 94 -8.15 20.54 0.39
N VAL A 95 -7.71 21.72 0.83
CA VAL A 95 -8.42 22.99 0.61
C VAL A 95 -8.49 23.33 -0.88
N ALA A 96 -7.40 23.15 -1.62
CA ALA A 96 -7.38 23.38 -3.07
C ALA A 96 -8.27 22.39 -3.83
N ALA A 97 -8.41 21.15 -3.34
CA ALA A 97 -9.27 20.13 -3.92
C ALA A 97 -10.76 20.28 -3.53
N TRP A 98 -11.07 21.10 -2.51
CA TRP A 98 -12.44 21.29 -2.00
C TRP A 98 -13.50 21.59 -3.07
N PRO A 99 -13.32 22.53 -4.02
CA PRO A 99 -14.33 22.83 -5.04
C PRO A 99 -14.65 21.64 -5.96
N LEU A 100 -13.69 20.73 -6.18
CA LEU A 100 -13.96 19.49 -6.93
C LEU A 100 -14.86 18.56 -6.11
N VAL A 101 -14.57 18.39 -4.82
CA VAL A 101 -15.34 17.49 -3.93
C VAL A 101 -16.75 18.03 -3.69
N SER A 102 -16.91 19.34 -3.46
CA SER A 102 -18.22 19.94 -3.25
C SER A 102 -19.11 19.85 -4.49
N GLY A 103 -18.52 19.91 -5.69
CA GLY A 103 -19.24 19.73 -6.95
C GLY A 103 -19.79 18.31 -7.10
N LEU A 104 -19.07 17.28 -6.65
CA LEU A 104 -19.57 15.90 -6.63
C LEU A 104 -20.64 15.68 -5.55
N ALA A 105 -20.49 16.32 -4.38
CA ALA A 105 -21.44 16.14 -3.28
C ALA A 105 -22.86 16.62 -3.64
N SER A 106 -22.99 17.70 -4.41
CA SER A 106 -24.30 18.17 -4.89
C SER A 106 -25.00 17.17 -5.80
N THR A 107 -24.25 16.40 -6.59
CA THR A 107 -24.79 15.43 -7.55
C THR A 107 -25.28 14.14 -6.89
N ILE A 108 -24.84 13.85 -5.65
CA ILE A 108 -25.21 12.65 -4.91
C ILE A 108 -26.47 12.88 -4.04
N THR A 109 -27.11 14.04 -4.15
CA THR A 109 -28.45 14.23 -3.57
C THR A 109 -29.41 13.29 -4.31
N THR A 110 -29.60 12.10 -3.75
CA THR A 110 -30.38 11.03 -4.36
C THR A 110 -31.78 11.56 -4.63
N PRO A 111 -32.26 11.58 -5.88
CA PRO A 111 -33.66 11.88 -6.14
C PRO A 111 -34.47 10.77 -5.47
N VAL A 112 -35.19 11.13 -4.41
CA VAL A 112 -36.16 10.23 -3.78
C VAL A 112 -37.31 10.11 -4.76
N LEU A 113 -37.26 9.11 -5.64
CA LEU A 113 -38.37 8.83 -6.53
C LEU A 113 -39.52 8.26 -5.68
N PRO A 114 -40.72 8.85 -5.72
CA PRO A 114 -41.89 8.25 -5.12
C PRO A 114 -42.29 7.04 -5.99
N VAL A 115 -41.72 5.87 -5.71
CA VAL A 115 -41.94 4.63 -6.48
C VAL A 115 -43.26 3.92 -6.08
N ALA A 116 -44.12 4.58 -5.31
CA ALA A 116 -45.26 3.91 -4.69
C ALA A 116 -46.37 3.48 -5.67
N ASP A 117 -46.49 4.12 -6.86
CA ASP A 117 -47.65 3.92 -7.75
C ASP A 117 -47.34 3.69 -9.24
N LEU A 118 -46.06 3.66 -9.66
CA LEU A 118 -45.70 3.48 -11.07
C LEU A 118 -45.42 2.01 -11.39
N GLY A 119 -45.99 1.52 -12.48
CA GLY A 119 -45.67 0.19 -13.01
C GLY A 119 -44.18 0.04 -13.32
N LEU A 120 -43.64 -1.17 -13.17
CA LEU A 120 -42.21 -1.50 -13.35
C LEU A 120 -41.60 -0.97 -14.67
N SER A 121 -42.38 -0.92 -15.75
CA SER A 121 -41.95 -0.42 -17.05
C SER A 121 -41.85 1.11 -17.12
N GLU A 122 -42.80 1.84 -16.52
CA GLU A 122 -42.78 3.32 -16.49
C GLU A 122 -41.70 3.83 -15.54
N ALA A 123 -41.54 3.18 -14.39
CA ALA A 123 -40.45 3.46 -13.46
C ALA A 123 -39.08 3.22 -14.10
N ALA A 124 -38.92 2.14 -14.89
CA ALA A 124 -37.67 1.87 -15.61
C ALA A 124 -37.37 2.93 -16.68
N THR A 125 -38.39 3.40 -17.40
CA THR A 125 -38.23 4.42 -18.46
C THR A 125 -37.88 5.80 -17.88
N LEU A 126 -38.52 6.17 -16.77
CA LEU A 126 -38.19 7.39 -16.02
C LEU A 126 -36.79 7.32 -15.39
N ALA A 127 -36.41 6.16 -14.84
CA ALA A 127 -35.07 5.94 -14.31
C ALA A 127 -34.01 6.10 -15.41
N MET A 128 -34.22 5.47 -16.58
CA MET A 128 -33.27 5.57 -17.70
C MET A 128 -33.14 7.01 -18.23
N THR A 129 -34.25 7.73 -18.40
CA THR A 129 -34.20 9.12 -18.90
C THR A 129 -33.54 10.06 -17.88
N SER A 130 -33.79 9.87 -16.59
CA SER A 130 -33.09 10.61 -15.54
C SER A 130 -31.58 10.31 -15.51
N LEU A 131 -31.20 9.05 -15.76
CA LEU A 131 -29.81 8.64 -15.82
C LEU A 131 -29.09 9.32 -17.00
N VAL A 132 -29.70 9.31 -18.19
CA VAL A 132 -29.15 9.97 -19.38
C VAL A 132 -29.06 11.49 -19.21
N ALA A 133 -30.07 12.12 -18.62
CA ALA A 133 -30.02 13.56 -18.33
C ALA A 133 -28.92 13.89 -17.31
N SER A 134 -28.74 13.04 -16.30
CA SER A 134 -27.70 13.22 -15.28
C SER A 134 -26.29 13.07 -15.84
N THR A 135 -26.07 12.13 -16.78
CA THR A 135 -24.76 11.95 -17.42
C THR A 135 -24.41 13.12 -18.33
N GLU A 136 -25.38 13.69 -19.03
CA GLU A 136 -25.17 14.88 -19.86
C GLU A 136 -24.87 16.13 -19.00
N ALA A 137 -25.58 16.32 -17.89
CA ALA A 137 -25.32 17.41 -16.95
C ALA A 137 -23.92 17.28 -16.32
N PHE A 138 -23.54 16.07 -15.89
CA PHE A 138 -22.21 15.78 -15.38
C PHE A 138 -21.13 16.03 -16.43
N GLY A 139 -21.34 15.58 -17.67
CA GLY A 139 -20.40 15.81 -18.78
C GLY A 139 -20.13 17.30 -19.02
N ARG A 140 -21.18 18.13 -19.02
CA ARG A 140 -21.05 19.60 -19.15
C ARG A 140 -20.33 20.23 -17.96
N GLN A 141 -20.56 19.73 -16.75
CA GLN A 141 -19.89 20.22 -15.55
C GLN A 141 -18.39 19.86 -15.54
N VAL A 142 -18.03 18.64 -15.96
CA VAL A 142 -16.64 18.23 -16.12
C VAL A 142 -15.96 19.04 -17.23
N ALA A 143 -16.61 19.23 -18.37
CA ALA A 143 -16.05 20.00 -19.48
C ALA A 143 -15.80 21.47 -19.09
N SER A 144 -16.72 22.10 -18.37
CA SER A 144 -16.54 23.48 -17.89
C SER A 144 -15.48 23.60 -16.78
N ALA A 145 -15.38 22.62 -15.88
CA ALA A 145 -14.31 22.57 -14.90
C ALA A 145 -12.94 22.37 -15.57
N ALA A 146 -12.86 21.48 -16.56
CA ALA A 146 -11.66 21.25 -17.35
C ALA A 146 -11.25 22.50 -18.14
N ASP A 147 -12.21 23.21 -18.74
CA ASP A 147 -11.97 24.47 -19.46
C ASP A 147 -11.51 25.59 -18.51
N ALA A 148 -12.11 25.72 -17.32
CA ALA A 148 -11.63 26.64 -16.28
C ALA A 148 -10.20 26.29 -15.82
N TRP A 149 -9.90 25.00 -15.64
CA TRP A 149 -8.56 24.52 -15.34
C TRP A 149 -7.57 24.79 -16.47
N LEU A 150 -7.97 24.60 -17.73
CA LEU A 150 -7.15 24.88 -18.92
C LEU A 150 -6.87 26.38 -19.09
N ARG A 151 -7.82 27.26 -18.74
CA ARG A 151 -7.60 28.72 -18.71
C ARG A 151 -6.66 29.15 -17.59
N LEU A 152 -6.66 28.41 -16.48
CA LEU A 152 -5.69 28.59 -15.39
C LEU A 152 -4.37 27.89 -15.72
N ALA A 153 -4.34 26.92 -16.63
CA ALA A 153 -3.16 26.12 -16.93
C ALA A 153 -1.94 26.96 -17.32
N PRO A 154 -2.00 28.05 -18.10
CA PRO A 154 -0.83 28.90 -18.36
C PRO A 154 -0.20 29.46 -17.08
N ARG A 155 -1.01 29.74 -16.05
CA ARG A 155 -0.53 30.22 -14.75
C ARG A 155 0.07 29.10 -13.90
N TRP A 156 -0.41 27.87 -14.02
CA TRP A 156 0.00 26.73 -13.17
C TRP A 156 1.04 25.82 -13.83
N ILE A 157 1.07 25.72 -15.17
CA ILE A 157 2.11 25.03 -15.96
C ILE A 157 3.49 25.65 -15.69
N GLY A 158 3.54 26.97 -15.45
CA GLY A 158 4.76 27.62 -14.99
C GLY A 158 5.21 27.20 -13.60
N VAL A 159 4.29 26.77 -12.72
CA VAL A 159 4.54 26.47 -11.28
C VAL A 159 4.63 24.97 -11.01
N LEU A 160 4.01 24.13 -11.84
CA LEU A 160 4.01 22.67 -11.74
C LEU A 160 5.42 22.06 -11.72
N PRO A 161 6.37 22.45 -12.60
CA PRO A 161 7.73 21.94 -12.52
C PRO A 161 8.43 22.40 -11.24
N TRP A 162 8.14 23.60 -10.72
CA TRP A 162 8.68 24.07 -9.45
C TRP A 162 8.08 23.36 -8.24
N ALA A 163 6.77 23.07 -8.27
CA ALA A 163 6.09 22.31 -7.22
C ALA A 163 6.56 20.85 -7.20
N ALA A 164 6.71 20.23 -8.37
CA ALA A 164 7.29 18.88 -8.50
C ALA A 164 8.76 18.85 -8.09
N ALA A 165 9.55 19.86 -8.46
CA ALA A 165 10.94 19.99 -8.01
C ALA A 165 11.03 20.23 -6.50
N ALA A 166 10.16 21.05 -5.91
CA ALA A 166 10.10 21.28 -4.48
C ALA A 166 9.67 20.01 -3.72
N ALA A 167 8.66 19.29 -4.20
CA ALA A 167 8.25 18.01 -3.64
C ALA A 167 9.35 16.95 -3.74
N GLY A 168 10.02 16.87 -4.90
CA GLY A 168 11.17 15.98 -5.12
C GLY A 168 12.35 16.31 -4.22
N LEU A 169 12.70 17.60 -4.08
CA LEU A 169 13.73 18.06 -3.15
C LEU A 169 13.37 17.74 -1.70
N THR A 170 12.11 17.95 -1.31
CA THR A 170 11.65 17.63 0.04
C THR A 170 11.72 16.12 0.31
N ALA A 171 11.37 15.30 -0.68
CA ALA A 171 11.48 13.85 -0.60
C ALA A 171 12.95 13.39 -0.53
N ILE A 172 13.83 13.95 -1.37
CA ILE A 172 15.27 13.62 -1.38
C ILE A 172 15.93 14.07 -0.07
N VAL A 173 15.68 15.30 0.39
CA VAL A 173 16.23 15.82 1.64
C VAL A 173 15.68 15.04 2.84
N GLY A 174 14.38 14.73 2.84
CA GLY A 174 13.76 13.86 3.84
C GLY A 174 14.41 12.48 3.88
N ASN A 175 14.52 11.79 2.74
CA ASN A 175 15.12 10.47 2.66
C ASN A 175 16.61 10.48 2.99
N THR A 176 17.38 11.46 2.54
CA THR A 176 18.82 11.52 2.83
C THR A 176 19.09 11.76 4.30
N ILE A 177 18.28 12.58 4.99
CA ILE A 177 18.37 12.76 6.44
C ILE A 177 18.00 11.46 7.17
N LEU A 178 16.96 10.75 6.72
CA LEU A 178 16.57 9.44 7.27
C LEU A 178 17.71 8.42 7.12
N LEU A 179 18.31 8.31 5.93
CA LEU A 179 19.40 7.36 5.64
C LEU A 179 20.70 7.70 6.37
N ARG A 180 21.03 9.00 6.54
CA ARG A 180 22.21 9.41 7.32
C ARG A 180 22.05 9.14 8.82
N SER A 181 20.84 9.25 9.36
CA SER A 181 20.59 8.94 10.77
C SER A 181 20.74 7.44 11.07
N ALA A 182 20.48 6.57 10.10
CA ALA A 182 20.64 5.12 10.25
C ALA A 182 22.11 4.66 10.27
N THR A 183 23.03 5.44 9.70
CA THR A 183 24.47 5.08 9.60
C THR A 183 25.32 5.64 10.74
N ALA A 184 24.80 6.60 11.51
CA ALA A 184 25.44 7.07 12.73
C ALA A 184 25.28 6.02 13.85
N GLY A 185 26.06 4.95 13.77
CA GLY A 185 26.09 3.90 14.77
C GLY A 185 26.33 4.46 16.19
N PRO A 186 25.84 3.79 17.23
CA PRO A 186 25.94 4.26 18.60
C PRO A 186 27.42 4.50 18.95
N ARG A 187 27.77 5.76 19.24
CA ARG A 187 29.08 6.10 19.79
C ARG A 187 29.25 5.26 21.06
N ARG A 188 30.10 4.24 20.98
CA ARG A 188 30.48 3.43 22.15
C ARG A 188 31.06 4.40 23.17
N ALA A 189 30.31 4.65 24.23
CA ALA A 189 30.80 5.38 25.38
C ALA A 189 32.00 4.59 25.91
N GLY A 190 33.20 5.14 25.76
CA GLY A 190 34.42 4.53 26.26
C GLY A 190 34.32 4.31 27.78
N PRO A 191 34.96 3.26 28.30
CA PRO A 191 34.90 2.94 29.73
C PRO A 191 35.41 4.14 30.54
N ARG A 192 34.58 4.64 31.45
CA ARG A 192 35.00 5.59 32.48
C ARG A 192 36.03 4.86 33.35
N ARG A 193 37.30 5.28 33.25
CA ARG A 193 38.33 4.89 34.20
C ARG A 193 38.00 5.58 35.52
N SER A 194 37.63 4.78 36.51
CA SER A 194 37.60 5.14 37.94
C SER A 194 39.01 5.19 38.49
#